data_AF-A0A6J3PW27-F1
#
_entry.id   AF-A0A6J3PW27-F1
#
_cell.length_a   1.000
_cell.length_b   1.000
_cell.length_c   1.000
_cell.angle_alpha   90.00
_cell.angle_beta   90.00
_cell.angle_gamma   90.00
#
_symmetry.space_group_name_H-M   'P 1'
#
loop_
_entity.id
_entity.type
_entity.pdbx_description
1 polymer ?
#
loop_
_entity_poly.entity_id
_entity_poly.type
_entity_poly.pdbx_seq_one_letter_code
_entity_poly.pdbx_strand_id
1 'polypeptide(L)'
;MGLEAAQELDCTALGALLREPREAERTLLLDCRPFLAFCRRHVRAARPVPWNALLRRRARGAPAAALACLLPDRALRARLARGDLARAVVLDEGSASVAEIQPDGPAHALLAALLHETDAGPTAVCFLLGGFDSFQACCPDLCSESPGPAMPPESSRSDPRVPSYDQGGPVEILPYLYLGSCSHSSDLQGLQACGITAVLNVSASCPNHFEGLLRYKSIPVEDSQMVEISAWFQEAIGFIDSVKNSGGRVLVHCQAGISRSATICLAYLIQSHRVRLDEAFDFVKQRRGVISPNFGFMGQLLQFETQVLCH
;
A
#
# COMPACT_ATOMS: atom_id res chain seq x y z
N MET A 1 22.28 -16.76 -15.35
CA MET A 1 21.78 -16.18 -16.61
C MET A 1 21.84 -14.67 -16.53
N GLY A 2 22.24 -14.01 -17.61
CA GLY A 2 22.11 -12.54 -17.70
C GLY A 2 20.66 -12.12 -17.92
N LEU A 3 20.34 -10.85 -17.68
CA LEU A 3 18.99 -10.31 -17.90
C LEU A 3 18.59 -10.26 -19.38
N GLU A 4 19.55 -10.43 -20.30
CA GLU A 4 19.32 -10.49 -21.75
C GLU A 4 18.37 -11.62 -22.18
N ALA A 5 18.13 -12.61 -21.31
CA ALA A 5 17.13 -13.65 -21.54
C ALA A 5 15.68 -13.17 -21.31
N ALA A 6 15.48 -12.02 -20.67
CA ALA A 6 14.16 -11.42 -20.52
C ALA A 6 13.70 -10.80 -21.85
N GLN A 7 12.44 -11.08 -22.20
CA GLN A 7 11.82 -10.50 -23.38
C GLN A 7 11.40 -9.06 -23.10
N GLU A 8 11.49 -8.19 -24.09
CA GLU A 8 10.96 -6.84 -24.00
C GLU A 8 9.52 -6.81 -24.52
N LEU A 9 8.62 -6.21 -23.75
CA LEU A 9 7.20 -6.12 -24.06
C LEU A 9 6.77 -4.66 -24.09
N ASP A 10 6.20 -4.22 -25.20
CA ASP A 10 5.68 -2.85 -25.29
C ASP A 10 4.30 -2.70 -24.62
N CYS A 11 3.93 -1.44 -24.36
CA CYS A 11 2.69 -1.10 -23.66
C CYS A 11 1.42 -1.51 -24.42
N THR A 12 1.45 -1.50 -25.75
CA THR A 12 0.30 -1.87 -26.60
C THR A 12 0.06 -3.37 -26.54
N ALA A 13 1.14 -4.15 -26.64
CA ALA A 13 1.12 -5.60 -26.54
C ALA A 13 0.65 -6.06 -25.17
N LEU A 14 1.19 -5.48 -24.09
CA LEU A 14 0.70 -5.76 -22.73
C LEU A 14 -0.79 -5.38 -22.60
N GLY A 15 -1.18 -4.21 -23.10
CA GLY A 15 -2.57 -3.76 -23.08
C GLY A 15 -3.52 -4.71 -23.81
N ALA A 16 -3.10 -5.31 -24.94
CA ALA A 16 -3.89 -6.31 -25.65
C ALA A 16 -4.06 -7.60 -24.82
N LEU A 17 -2.97 -8.10 -24.22
CA LEU A 17 -2.98 -9.29 -23.37
C LEU A 17 -3.93 -9.13 -22.16
N LEU A 18 -3.96 -7.96 -21.55
CA LEU A 18 -4.79 -7.71 -20.36
C LEU A 18 -6.27 -7.49 -20.68
N ARG A 19 -6.62 -7.15 -21.92
CA ARG A 19 -8.03 -7.07 -22.36
C ARG A 19 -8.61 -8.44 -22.69
N GLU A 20 -7.77 -9.44 -22.96
CA GLU A 20 -8.21 -10.81 -23.18
C GLU A 20 -8.24 -11.59 -21.85
N PRO A 21 -9.40 -12.03 -21.33
CA PRO A 21 -9.51 -12.60 -19.98
C PRO A 21 -8.61 -13.83 -19.75
N ARG A 22 -8.49 -14.71 -20.75
CA ARG A 22 -7.67 -15.92 -20.66
C ARG A 22 -6.18 -15.60 -20.56
N GLU A 23 -5.72 -14.60 -21.30
CA GLU A 23 -4.32 -14.17 -21.26
C GLU A 23 -4.03 -13.36 -20.01
N ALA A 24 -4.97 -12.52 -19.54
CA ALA A 24 -4.88 -11.79 -18.29
C ALA A 24 -4.70 -12.73 -17.08
N GLU A 25 -5.48 -13.81 -16.99
CA GLU A 25 -5.36 -14.81 -15.89
C GLU A 25 -4.02 -15.57 -15.88
N ARG A 26 -3.37 -15.65 -17.04
CA ARG A 26 -2.08 -16.31 -17.26
C ARG A 26 -0.90 -15.35 -17.27
N THR A 27 -1.14 -14.05 -17.04
CA THR A 27 -0.11 -13.01 -17.01
C THR A 27 0.06 -12.49 -15.59
N LEU A 28 1.22 -12.74 -14.99
CA LEU A 28 1.56 -12.19 -13.68
C LEU A 28 2.25 -10.82 -13.85
N LEU A 29 1.63 -9.75 -13.34
CA LEU A 29 2.24 -8.41 -13.33
C LEU A 29 2.86 -8.09 -11.98
N LEU A 30 4.12 -7.66 -12.01
CA LEU A 30 4.92 -7.30 -10.85
C LEU A 30 5.44 -5.87 -11.00
N ASP A 31 4.96 -4.99 -10.12
CA ASP A 31 5.26 -3.56 -10.12
C ASP A 31 6.39 -3.28 -9.11
N CYS A 32 7.55 -2.88 -9.63
CA CYS A 32 8.77 -2.62 -8.87
C CYS A 32 8.90 -1.17 -8.41
N ARG A 33 7.88 -0.33 -8.63
CA ARG A 33 7.89 1.07 -8.20
C ARG A 33 7.73 1.20 -6.69
N PRO A 34 8.06 2.36 -6.11
CA PRO A 34 7.80 2.64 -4.70
C PRO A 34 6.33 2.35 -4.34
N PHE A 35 6.10 1.71 -3.19
CA PHE A 35 4.77 1.24 -2.79
C PHE A 35 3.69 2.34 -2.82
N LEU A 36 4.03 3.57 -2.41
CA LEU A 36 3.08 4.68 -2.43
C LEU A 36 2.74 5.16 -3.84
N ALA A 37 3.67 5.04 -4.81
CA ALA A 37 3.39 5.30 -6.22
C ALA A 37 2.41 4.26 -6.77
N PHE A 38 2.64 2.97 -6.48
CA PHE A 38 1.71 1.89 -6.79
C PHE A 38 0.31 2.13 -6.20
N CYS A 39 0.24 2.52 -4.92
CA CYS A 39 -1.03 2.80 -4.26
C CYS A 39 -1.77 3.99 -4.91
N ARG A 40 -1.07 5.03 -5.38
CA ARG A 40 -1.72 6.14 -6.09
C ARG A 40 -2.36 5.65 -7.39
N ARG A 41 -1.58 4.95 -8.21
CA ARG A 41 -2.04 4.43 -9.50
C ARG A 41 -1.17 3.26 -9.95
N HIS A 42 -1.79 2.22 -10.48
CA HIS A 42 -1.08 1.02 -10.95
C HIS A 42 -1.86 0.33 -12.07
N VAL A 43 -1.22 -0.61 -12.78
CA VAL A 43 -1.91 -1.46 -13.75
C VAL A 43 -2.85 -2.41 -13.01
N ARG A 44 -4.08 -2.59 -13.49
CA ARG A 44 -5.06 -3.50 -12.89
C ARG A 44 -4.45 -4.89 -12.71
N ALA A 45 -4.73 -5.51 -11.57
CA ALA A 45 -4.19 -6.81 -11.15
C ALA A 45 -2.66 -6.90 -10.96
N ALA A 46 -1.91 -5.81 -11.16
CA ALA A 46 -0.49 -5.77 -10.80
C ALA A 46 -0.28 -5.92 -9.30
N ARG A 47 0.84 -6.52 -8.94
CA ARG A 47 1.21 -6.76 -7.54
C ARG A 47 2.46 -5.95 -7.20
N PRO A 48 2.45 -5.21 -6.09
CA PRO A 48 3.62 -4.45 -5.69
C PRO A 48 4.70 -5.41 -5.21
N VAL A 49 5.92 -5.15 -5.64
CA VAL A 49 7.10 -5.92 -5.23
C VAL A 49 7.66 -5.27 -3.98
N PRO A 50 7.72 -5.97 -2.83
CA PRO A 50 8.30 -5.42 -1.63
C PRO A 50 9.79 -5.19 -1.84
N TRP A 51 10.25 -3.98 -1.55
CA TRP A 51 11.66 -3.62 -1.65
C TRP A 51 12.08 -2.73 -0.49
N ASN A 52 13.05 -3.19 0.29
CA ASN A 52 13.65 -2.44 1.40
C ASN A 52 15.11 -2.89 1.60
N ALA A 53 15.84 -2.23 2.51
CA ALA A 53 17.26 -2.53 2.75
C ALA A 53 17.53 -4.00 3.12
N LEU A 54 16.66 -4.61 3.93
CA LEU A 54 16.75 -6.02 4.31
C LEU A 54 16.53 -6.95 3.11
N LEU A 55 15.53 -6.66 2.28
CA LEU A 55 15.22 -7.44 1.08
C LEU A 55 16.32 -7.28 0.03
N ARG A 56 16.88 -6.08 -0.15
CA ARG A 56 18.05 -5.85 -1.02
C ARG A 56 19.23 -6.73 -0.60
N ARG A 57 19.51 -6.82 0.71
CA ARG A 57 20.56 -7.70 1.22
C ARG A 57 20.27 -9.18 0.96
N ARG A 58 19.01 -9.62 1.14
CA ARG A 58 18.59 -11.01 0.90
C ARG A 58 18.56 -11.38 -0.59
N ALA A 59 18.22 -10.41 -1.45
CA ALA A 59 18.15 -10.59 -2.89
C ALA A 59 19.53 -10.85 -3.54
N ARG A 60 20.62 -10.42 -2.86
CA ARG A 60 22.00 -10.75 -3.25
C ARG A 60 22.41 -12.20 -2.91
N GLY A 61 21.56 -12.96 -2.23
CA GLY A 61 21.76 -14.36 -1.91
C GLY A 61 21.37 -15.30 -3.06
N ALA A 62 20.99 -16.54 -2.71
CA ALA A 62 20.54 -17.52 -3.70
C ALA A 62 19.26 -17.03 -4.43
N PRO A 63 19.14 -17.22 -5.76
CA PRO A 63 18.00 -16.70 -6.54
C PRO A 63 16.62 -17.16 -6.05
N ALA A 64 16.49 -18.42 -5.64
CA ALA A 64 15.24 -18.96 -5.08
C ALA A 64 14.83 -18.26 -3.77
N ALA A 65 15.81 -17.91 -2.92
CA ALA A 65 15.57 -17.14 -1.70
C ALA A 65 15.23 -15.68 -2.01
N ALA A 66 15.83 -15.10 -3.06
CA ALA A 66 15.49 -13.77 -3.55
C ALA A 66 14.03 -13.74 -4.04
N LEU A 67 13.60 -14.70 -4.87
CA LEU A 67 12.22 -14.76 -5.36
C LEU A 67 11.21 -14.94 -4.21
N ALA A 68 11.52 -15.77 -3.21
CA ALA A 68 10.65 -15.93 -2.05
C ALA A 68 10.48 -14.63 -1.23
N CYS A 69 11.51 -13.78 -1.21
CA CYS A 69 11.48 -12.48 -0.56
C CYS A 69 10.70 -11.44 -1.36
N LEU A 70 10.84 -11.44 -2.69
CA LEU A 70 10.21 -10.47 -3.60
C LEU A 70 8.80 -10.87 -4.04
N LEU A 71 8.46 -12.16 -3.95
CA LEU A 71 7.13 -12.68 -4.19
C LEU A 71 6.71 -13.60 -3.03
N PRO A 72 6.29 -13.03 -1.89
CA PRO A 72 5.94 -13.80 -0.70
C PRO A 72 4.79 -14.79 -0.91
N ASP A 73 3.91 -14.51 -1.87
CA ASP A 73 2.76 -15.34 -2.23
C ASP A 73 3.22 -16.74 -2.71
N ARG A 74 3.10 -17.72 -1.82
CA ARG A 74 3.49 -19.10 -2.07
C ARG A 74 2.65 -19.76 -3.17
N ALA A 75 1.38 -19.38 -3.30
CA ALA A 75 0.49 -19.96 -4.31
C ALA A 75 0.91 -19.49 -5.71
N LEU A 76 1.25 -18.20 -5.86
CA LEU A 76 1.79 -17.67 -7.11
C LEU A 76 3.15 -18.27 -7.47
N ARG A 77 4.07 -18.37 -6.51
CA ARG A 77 5.36 -19.04 -6.76
C ARG A 77 5.16 -20.50 -7.18
N ALA A 78 4.20 -21.21 -6.59
CA ALA A 78 3.88 -22.57 -7.02
C ALA A 78 3.29 -22.63 -8.44
N ARG A 79 2.49 -21.64 -8.85
CA ARG A 79 2.00 -21.52 -10.24
C ARG A 79 3.13 -21.23 -11.24
N LEU A 80 4.07 -20.36 -10.87
CA LEU A 80 5.27 -20.08 -11.68
C LEU A 80 6.11 -21.35 -11.87
N ALA A 81 6.42 -22.06 -10.79
CA ALA A 81 7.24 -23.27 -10.82
C ALA A 81 6.60 -24.43 -11.62
N ARG A 82 5.26 -24.50 -11.68
CA ARG A 82 4.54 -25.48 -12.50
C ARG A 82 4.39 -25.09 -13.98
N GLY A 83 4.71 -23.84 -14.34
CA GLY A 83 4.46 -23.33 -15.69
C GLY A 83 2.98 -23.04 -15.99
N ASP A 84 2.16 -22.81 -14.96
CA ASP A 84 0.73 -22.49 -15.13
C ASP A 84 0.53 -21.08 -15.73
N LEU A 85 1.53 -20.22 -15.57
CA LEU A 85 1.55 -18.85 -16.09
C LEU A 85 2.22 -18.83 -17.45
N ALA A 86 1.61 -18.13 -18.41
CA ALA A 86 2.25 -17.91 -19.70
C ALA A 86 3.39 -16.91 -19.57
N ARG A 87 3.21 -15.88 -18.74
CA ARG A 87 4.13 -14.74 -18.63
C ARG A 87 4.26 -14.21 -17.22
N ALA A 88 5.46 -13.76 -16.86
CA ALA A 88 5.74 -12.91 -15.72
C ALA A 88 6.30 -11.58 -16.22
N VAL A 89 5.52 -10.50 -16.10
CA VAL A 89 5.87 -9.17 -16.58
C VAL A 89 6.31 -8.31 -15.41
N VAL A 90 7.54 -7.80 -15.49
CA VAL A 90 8.12 -6.86 -14.53
C VAL A 90 8.06 -5.45 -15.13
N LEU A 91 7.64 -4.48 -14.34
CA LEU A 91 7.66 -3.07 -14.72
C LEU A 91 8.25 -2.21 -13.60
N ASP A 92 8.93 -1.15 -13.98
CA ASP A 92 9.36 -0.08 -13.08
C ASP A 92 8.68 1.25 -13.44
N GLU A 93 9.25 2.38 -13.03
CA GLU A 93 8.66 3.69 -13.32
C GLU A 93 8.72 4.04 -14.81
N GLY A 94 9.86 3.81 -15.48
CA GLY A 94 10.08 4.38 -16.81
C GLY A 94 11.36 3.97 -17.54
N SER A 95 12.06 2.89 -17.15
CA SER A 95 13.23 2.44 -17.91
C SER A 95 12.82 2.03 -19.34
N ALA A 96 13.56 2.52 -20.34
CA ALA A 96 13.16 2.33 -21.74
C ALA A 96 13.46 0.91 -22.27
N SER A 97 14.35 0.18 -21.61
CA SER A 97 14.78 -1.18 -21.97
C SER A 97 15.36 -1.93 -20.76
N VAL A 98 15.60 -3.23 -20.91
CA VAL A 98 16.26 -4.06 -19.87
C VAL A 98 17.68 -3.54 -19.56
N ALA A 99 18.36 -2.97 -20.55
CA ALA A 99 19.72 -2.44 -20.40
C ALA A 99 19.79 -1.18 -19.52
N GLU A 100 18.70 -0.43 -19.41
CA GLU A 100 18.63 0.81 -18.60
C GLU A 100 18.18 0.57 -17.16
N ILE A 101 17.87 -0.69 -16.79
CA ILE A 101 17.45 -1.02 -15.43
C ILE A 101 18.62 -0.84 -14.46
N GLN A 102 18.34 -0.18 -13.34
CA GLN A 102 19.31 -0.01 -12.24
C GLN A 102 19.83 -1.38 -11.74
N PRO A 103 21.15 -1.67 -11.82
CA PRO A 103 21.72 -2.99 -11.49
C PRO A 103 21.51 -3.48 -10.04
N ASP A 104 21.26 -2.57 -9.11
CA ASP A 104 20.95 -2.87 -7.70
C ASP A 104 19.48 -2.56 -7.35
N GLY A 105 18.63 -2.39 -8.38
CA GLY A 105 17.22 -2.06 -8.25
C GLY A 105 16.31 -3.27 -8.04
N PRO A 106 15.06 -3.04 -7.60
CA PRO A 106 14.07 -4.10 -7.44
C PRO A 106 13.78 -4.85 -8.75
N ALA A 107 13.65 -4.13 -9.87
CA ALA A 107 13.39 -4.73 -11.17
C ALA A 107 14.52 -5.66 -11.62
N HIS A 108 15.79 -5.25 -11.43
CA HIS A 108 16.94 -6.09 -11.77
C HIS A 108 16.96 -7.38 -10.94
N ALA A 109 16.84 -7.25 -9.61
CA ALA A 109 16.85 -8.38 -8.70
C ALA A 109 15.68 -9.35 -8.98
N LEU A 110 14.49 -8.82 -9.28
CA LEU A 110 13.32 -9.62 -9.58
C LEU A 110 13.44 -10.35 -10.93
N LEU A 111 13.90 -9.67 -11.98
CA LEU A 111 14.13 -10.29 -13.29
C LEU A 111 15.14 -11.43 -13.20
N ALA A 112 16.27 -11.20 -12.51
CA ALA A 112 17.28 -12.23 -12.31
C ALA A 112 16.71 -13.46 -11.55
N ALA A 113 15.89 -13.22 -10.52
CA ALA A 113 15.27 -14.29 -9.74
C ALA A 113 14.20 -15.07 -10.53
N LEU A 114 13.37 -14.37 -11.33
CA LEU A 114 12.35 -15.00 -12.18
C LEU A 114 12.99 -15.84 -13.28
N LEU A 115 13.97 -15.28 -14.00
CA LEU A 115 14.68 -16.01 -15.07
C LEU A 115 15.28 -17.31 -14.55
N HIS A 116 15.88 -17.29 -13.36
CA HIS A 116 16.42 -18.51 -12.75
C HIS A 116 15.34 -19.54 -12.40
N GLU A 117 14.19 -19.10 -11.86
CA GLU A 117 13.09 -20.00 -11.50
C GLU A 117 12.41 -20.61 -12.73
N THR A 118 12.34 -19.88 -13.84
CA THR A 118 11.62 -20.29 -15.06
C THR A 118 12.51 -20.84 -16.17
N ASP A 119 13.81 -21.03 -15.96
CA ASP A 119 14.79 -21.45 -16.98
C ASP A 119 14.36 -22.71 -17.76
N ALA A 120 13.77 -23.67 -17.06
CA ALA A 120 13.32 -24.94 -17.64
C ALA A 120 11.80 -24.98 -17.94
N GLY A 121 11.08 -23.86 -17.75
CA GLY A 121 9.62 -23.78 -17.81
C GLY A 121 9.09 -23.06 -19.05
N PRO A 122 7.78 -23.18 -19.35
CA PRO A 122 7.14 -22.50 -20.48
C PRO A 122 6.85 -21.01 -20.22
N THR A 123 7.08 -20.52 -19.00
CA THR A 123 6.77 -19.15 -18.59
C THR A 123 7.78 -18.18 -19.18
N ALA A 124 7.33 -17.25 -20.03
CA ALA A 124 8.18 -16.17 -20.51
C ALA A 124 8.34 -15.07 -19.45
N VAL A 125 9.56 -14.63 -19.20
CA VAL A 125 9.85 -13.48 -18.34
C VAL A 125 10.00 -12.25 -19.23
N CYS A 126 9.20 -11.22 -18.95
CA CYS A 126 9.16 -10.01 -19.75
C CYS A 126 9.44 -8.76 -18.91
N PHE A 127 10.07 -7.76 -19.51
CA PHE A 127 10.17 -6.41 -18.97
C PHE A 127 9.32 -5.44 -19.80
N LEU A 128 8.55 -4.56 -19.13
CA LEU A 128 7.70 -3.57 -19.77
C LEU A 128 8.49 -2.35 -20.21
N LEU A 129 8.58 -2.13 -21.53
CA LEU A 129 9.32 -1.01 -22.09
C LEU A 129 8.67 0.33 -21.74
N GLY A 130 9.50 1.25 -21.24
CA GLY A 130 9.06 2.58 -20.82
C GLY A 130 8.26 2.59 -19.51
N GLY A 131 8.26 1.47 -18.79
CA GLY A 131 7.70 1.33 -17.45
C GLY A 131 6.21 1.68 -17.33
N PHE A 132 5.80 2.02 -16.12
CA PHE A 132 4.44 2.44 -15.84
C PHE A 132 4.07 3.75 -16.55
N ASP A 133 5.01 4.69 -16.68
CA ASP A 133 4.75 6.00 -17.30
C ASP A 133 4.28 5.89 -18.74
N SER A 134 4.93 5.05 -19.54
CA SER A 134 4.51 4.78 -20.91
C SER A 134 3.19 4.00 -20.95
N PHE A 135 3.01 3.06 -20.02
CA PHE A 135 1.81 2.23 -19.98
C PHE A 135 0.56 3.04 -19.63
N GLN A 136 0.62 3.91 -18.62
CA GLN A 136 -0.53 4.72 -18.22
C GLN A 136 -0.96 5.72 -19.31
N ALA A 137 -0.02 6.19 -20.13
CA ALA A 137 -0.31 7.03 -21.28
C ALA A 137 -0.97 6.23 -22.43
N CYS A 138 -0.51 5.00 -22.65
CA CYS A 138 -0.99 4.13 -23.73
C CYS A 138 -2.34 3.45 -23.41
N CYS A 139 -2.51 2.95 -22.18
CA CYS A 139 -3.66 2.14 -21.75
C CYS A 139 -4.25 2.64 -20.41
N PRO A 140 -4.75 3.89 -20.34
CA PRO A 140 -5.29 4.46 -19.10
C PRO A 140 -6.52 3.69 -18.58
N ASP A 141 -7.29 3.04 -19.45
CA ASP A 141 -8.45 2.22 -19.11
C ASP A 141 -8.08 0.95 -18.31
N LEU A 142 -6.83 0.51 -18.39
CA LEU A 142 -6.32 -0.65 -17.67
C LEU A 142 -5.60 -0.28 -16.36
N CYS A 143 -5.58 1.00 -15.99
CA CYS A 143 -5.08 1.43 -14.70
C CYS A 143 -6.19 1.42 -13.63
N SER A 144 -5.78 1.10 -12.42
CA SER A 144 -6.55 1.37 -11.20
C SER A 144 -6.00 2.61 -10.55
N GLU A 145 -6.88 3.50 -10.11
CA GLU A 145 -6.54 4.62 -9.24
C GLU A 145 -7.08 4.31 -7.85
N SER A 146 -6.32 4.66 -6.81
CA SER A 146 -6.90 4.77 -5.48
C SER A 146 -8.06 5.78 -5.55
N PRO A 147 -9.17 5.55 -4.82
CA PRO A 147 -10.18 6.59 -4.69
C PRO A 147 -9.46 7.86 -4.22
N GLY A 148 -9.50 8.92 -5.04
CA GLY A 148 -9.20 10.26 -4.56
C GLY A 148 -10.15 10.61 -3.41
N PRO A 149 -9.95 11.74 -2.70
CA PRO A 149 -10.93 12.20 -1.73
C PRO A 149 -12.32 12.16 -2.39
N ALA A 150 -13.18 11.26 -1.91
CA ALA A 150 -14.52 11.12 -2.44
C ALA A 150 -15.19 12.48 -2.28
N MET A 151 -15.49 13.15 -3.38
CA MET A 151 -16.40 14.27 -3.34
C MET A 151 -17.68 13.73 -2.69
N PRO A 152 -18.15 14.33 -1.58
CA PRO A 152 -19.33 13.82 -0.91
C PRO A 152 -20.47 13.76 -1.92
N PRO A 153 -21.27 12.67 -1.94
CA PRO A 153 -22.42 12.60 -2.84
C PRO A 153 -23.29 13.84 -2.60
N GLU A 154 -23.74 14.49 -3.68
CA GLU A 154 -24.56 15.72 -3.66
C GLU A 154 -25.91 15.57 -2.90
N SER A 155 -26.20 14.39 -2.34
CA SER A 155 -27.40 14.08 -1.57
C SER A 155 -27.22 14.04 -0.05
N SER A 156 -26.01 14.16 0.52
CA SER A 156 -25.85 14.23 1.98
C SER A 156 -26.18 15.64 2.47
N ARG A 157 -27.32 15.79 3.16
CA ARG A 157 -27.66 17.01 3.91
C ARG A 157 -26.45 17.39 4.78
N SER A 158 -25.78 18.48 4.45
CA SER A 158 -24.69 19.01 5.26
C SER A 158 -25.25 19.37 6.64
N ASP A 159 -24.82 18.66 7.69
CA ASP A 159 -25.09 19.09 9.05
C ASP A 159 -24.17 20.29 9.34
N PRO A 160 -24.71 21.52 9.51
CA PRO A 160 -23.89 22.71 9.74
C PRO A 160 -23.08 22.64 11.04
N ARG A 161 -23.32 21.65 11.91
CA ARG A 161 -22.56 21.41 13.15
C ARG A 161 -21.29 20.59 12.93
N VAL A 162 -21.16 19.91 11.79
CA VAL A 162 -20.00 19.07 11.46
C VAL A 162 -19.03 19.87 10.58
N PRO A 163 -17.72 19.92 10.91
CA PRO A 163 -16.74 20.60 10.07
C PRO A 163 -16.75 20.08 8.64
N SER A 164 -16.45 20.94 7.66
CA SER A 164 -16.49 20.56 6.24
C SER A 164 -15.59 19.36 5.89
N TYR A 165 -14.49 19.18 6.60
CA TYR A 165 -13.56 18.06 6.43
C TYR A 165 -14.04 16.73 7.02
N ASP A 166 -15.16 16.75 7.74
CA ASP A 166 -15.89 15.60 8.26
C ASP A 166 -17.22 15.39 7.50
N GLN A 167 -17.43 16.13 6.40
CA GLN A 167 -18.54 15.85 5.48
C GLN A 167 -18.17 14.64 4.62
N GLY A 168 -18.93 13.57 4.75
CA GLY A 168 -18.68 12.29 4.09
C GLY A 168 -18.23 11.20 5.06
N GLY A 169 -17.63 10.14 4.52
CA GLY A 169 -17.12 9.02 5.30
C GLY A 169 -15.65 9.17 5.71
N PRO A 170 -15.11 8.25 6.52
CA PRO A 170 -13.69 8.17 6.76
C PRO A 170 -12.92 7.93 5.46
N VAL A 171 -11.67 8.40 5.38
CA VAL A 171 -10.86 8.28 4.15
C VAL A 171 -10.11 6.95 4.12
N GLU A 172 -10.05 6.31 2.97
CA GLU A 172 -9.25 5.10 2.76
C GLU A 172 -7.77 5.47 2.56
N ILE A 173 -6.90 5.02 3.46
CA ILE A 173 -5.44 5.17 3.33
C ILE A 173 -4.86 3.97 2.59
N LEU A 174 -5.26 2.77 2.99
CA LEU A 174 -4.99 1.50 2.31
C LEU A 174 -6.31 0.69 2.25
N PRO A 175 -6.41 -0.37 1.42
CA PRO A 175 -7.65 -1.15 1.28
C PRO A 175 -8.24 -1.71 2.59
N TYR A 176 -7.44 -1.77 3.66
CA TYR A 176 -7.82 -2.25 4.99
C TYR A 176 -7.64 -1.20 6.10
N LEU A 177 -7.15 0.01 5.79
CA LEU A 177 -6.83 1.05 6.77
C LEU A 177 -7.50 2.36 6.41
N TYR A 178 -8.41 2.82 7.27
CA TYR A 178 -9.15 4.06 7.13
C TYR A 178 -8.75 5.06 8.23
N LEU A 179 -8.79 6.35 7.89
CA LEU A 179 -8.53 7.47 8.80
C LEU A 179 -9.78 8.33 8.96
N GLY A 180 -10.17 8.64 10.19
CA GLY A 180 -11.33 9.49 10.45
C GLY A 180 -11.32 10.23 11.78
N SER A 181 -12.44 10.90 12.05
CA SER A 181 -12.74 11.65 13.27
C SER A 181 -13.72 10.88 14.16
N CYS A 182 -14.05 11.46 15.32
CA CYS A 182 -15.08 10.94 16.22
C CYS A 182 -16.47 10.93 15.56
N SER A 183 -16.74 11.90 14.66
CA SER A 183 -17.97 11.96 13.89
C SER A 183 -18.12 10.70 13.02
N HIS A 184 -17.06 10.35 12.28
CA HIS A 184 -17.05 9.15 11.43
C HIS A 184 -17.16 7.85 12.23
N SER A 185 -16.55 7.77 13.41
CA SER A 185 -16.63 6.56 14.24
C SER A 185 -17.99 6.35 14.91
N SER A 186 -18.83 7.39 14.93
CA SER A 186 -20.20 7.35 15.46
C SER A 186 -21.28 7.03 14.40
N ASP A 187 -20.90 6.93 13.12
CA ASP A 187 -21.83 6.63 12.02
C ASP A 187 -21.75 5.15 11.61
N LEU A 188 -22.63 4.32 12.18
CA LEU A 188 -22.66 2.88 11.88
C LEU A 188 -22.89 2.60 10.39
N GLN A 189 -23.72 3.39 9.71
CA GLN A 189 -24.02 3.17 8.30
C GLN A 189 -22.79 3.47 7.43
N GLY A 190 -22.10 4.58 7.71
CA GLY A 190 -20.83 4.91 7.06
C GLY A 190 -19.76 3.84 7.30
N LEU A 191 -19.63 3.35 8.54
CA LEU A 191 -18.70 2.26 8.87
C LEU A 191 -19.02 0.97 8.09
N GLN A 192 -20.30 0.60 8.00
CA GLN A 192 -20.75 -0.58 7.24
C GLN A 192 -20.53 -0.41 5.74
N ALA A 193 -20.81 0.77 5.19
CA ALA A 193 -20.58 1.08 3.77
C ALA A 193 -19.10 0.97 3.38
N CYS A 194 -18.19 1.34 4.28
CA CYS A 194 -16.74 1.15 4.11
C CYS A 194 -16.26 -0.28 4.41
N GLY A 195 -17.14 -1.17 4.90
CA GLY A 195 -16.80 -2.53 5.30
C GLY A 195 -15.90 -2.60 6.54
N ILE A 196 -16.00 -1.61 7.44
CA ILE A 196 -15.20 -1.56 8.67
C ILE A 196 -15.63 -2.70 9.60
N THR A 197 -14.65 -3.47 10.04
CA THR A 197 -14.82 -4.59 10.98
C THR A 197 -14.23 -4.29 12.35
N ALA A 198 -13.34 -3.29 12.43
CA ALA A 198 -12.64 -2.92 13.65
C ALA A 198 -12.38 -1.41 13.75
N VAL A 199 -12.28 -0.91 14.98
CA VAL A 199 -12.03 0.51 15.27
C VAL A 199 -10.90 0.64 16.28
N LEU A 200 -9.88 1.44 15.91
CA LEU A 200 -8.80 1.88 16.78
C LEU A 200 -9.08 3.32 17.22
N ASN A 201 -9.51 3.48 18.47
CA ASN A 201 -9.81 4.77 19.08
C ASN A 201 -8.56 5.34 19.75
N VAL A 202 -7.98 6.39 19.17
CA VAL A 202 -6.77 7.07 19.65
C VAL A 202 -7.15 8.37 20.37
N SER A 203 -8.10 8.30 21.30
CA SER A 203 -8.55 9.43 22.10
C SER A 203 -8.99 8.98 23.49
N ALA A 204 -8.64 9.77 24.49
CA ALA A 204 -9.17 9.59 25.85
C ALA A 204 -10.64 10.06 26.00
N SER A 205 -11.10 10.95 25.12
CA SER A 205 -12.42 11.62 25.25
C SER A 205 -13.51 11.07 24.35
N CYS A 206 -13.18 10.26 23.35
CA CYS A 206 -14.14 9.73 22.40
C CYS A 206 -14.67 8.37 22.89
N PRO A 207 -16.00 8.13 22.91
CA PRO A 207 -16.54 6.83 23.29
C PRO A 207 -16.43 5.81 22.14
N ASN A 208 -16.51 4.52 22.48
CA ASN A 208 -16.70 3.44 21.52
C ASN A 208 -18.21 3.21 21.34
N HIS A 209 -18.76 3.54 20.17
CA HIS A 209 -20.21 3.56 19.97
C HIS A 209 -20.85 2.18 19.71
N PHE A 210 -20.09 1.23 19.17
CA PHE A 210 -20.63 -0.03 18.62
C PHE A 210 -19.92 -1.26 19.18
N GLU A 211 -19.55 -1.21 20.47
CA GLU A 211 -18.97 -2.37 21.16
C GLU A 211 -19.92 -3.57 21.09
N GLY A 212 -19.38 -4.76 20.81
CA GLY A 212 -20.16 -5.98 20.54
C GLY A 212 -20.52 -6.19 19.07
N LEU A 213 -20.55 -5.14 18.24
CA LEU A 213 -20.73 -5.25 16.78
C LEU A 213 -19.40 -5.17 16.03
N LEU A 214 -18.52 -4.29 16.47
CA LEU A 214 -17.18 -4.11 15.90
C LEU A 214 -16.11 -4.48 16.93
N ARG A 215 -14.94 -4.89 16.45
CA ARG A 215 -13.78 -5.11 17.32
C ARG A 215 -13.14 -3.77 17.66
N TYR A 216 -13.00 -3.46 18.96
CA TYR A 216 -12.39 -2.21 19.40
C TYR A 216 -11.00 -2.40 20.01
N LYS A 217 -10.21 -1.34 19.89
CA LYS A 217 -9.03 -1.11 20.73
C LYS A 217 -8.95 0.39 21.05
N SER A 218 -8.71 0.72 22.31
CA SER A 218 -8.59 2.11 22.76
C SER A 218 -7.18 2.40 23.22
N ILE A 219 -6.62 3.50 22.74
CA ILE A 219 -5.33 4.07 23.11
C ILE A 219 -5.62 5.48 23.64
N PRO A 220 -5.74 5.67 24.97
CA PRO A 220 -6.22 6.90 25.57
C PRO A 220 -5.13 7.98 25.57
N VAL A 221 -4.90 8.58 24.40
CA VAL A 221 -3.86 9.61 24.18
C VAL A 221 -4.51 10.98 24.02
N GLU A 222 -3.96 11.96 24.75
CA GLU A 222 -4.28 13.38 24.56
C GLU A 222 -3.49 13.98 23.40
N ASP A 223 -4.05 15.01 22.75
CA ASP A 223 -3.38 15.70 21.65
C ASP A 223 -2.45 16.80 22.16
N SER A 224 -1.38 16.39 22.83
CA SER A 224 -0.40 17.28 23.44
C SER A 224 1.00 16.90 23.01
N GLN A 225 1.85 17.90 22.78
CA GLN A 225 3.25 17.72 22.41
C GLN A 225 4.07 17.03 23.53
N MET A 226 3.55 17.06 24.77
CA MET A 226 4.18 16.44 25.95
C MET A 226 3.87 14.94 26.05
N VAL A 227 2.93 14.41 25.26
CA VAL A 227 2.53 13.00 25.33
C VAL A 227 3.43 12.15 24.44
N GLU A 228 3.91 11.04 24.99
CA GLU A 228 4.66 10.03 24.25
C GLU A 228 3.70 9.06 23.53
N ILE A 229 3.24 9.46 22.33
CA ILE A 229 2.41 8.60 21.49
C ILE A 229 3.21 7.44 20.87
N SER A 230 4.54 7.58 20.71
CA SER A 230 5.42 6.55 20.14
C SER A 230 5.42 5.24 20.93
N ALA A 231 5.21 5.30 22.25
CA ALA A 231 5.09 4.11 23.10
C ALA A 231 3.97 3.16 22.64
N TRP A 232 2.97 3.70 21.93
CA TRP A 232 1.80 2.97 21.44
C TRP A 232 1.92 2.48 20.00
N PHE A 233 2.99 2.83 19.28
CA PHE A 233 3.12 2.50 17.85
C PHE A 233 3.07 1.00 17.61
N GLN A 234 3.87 0.19 18.34
CA GLN A 234 3.86 -1.27 18.14
C GLN A 234 2.50 -1.90 18.44
N GLU A 235 1.82 -1.40 19.48
CA GLU A 235 0.52 -1.90 19.88
C GLU A 235 -0.58 -1.56 18.86
N ALA A 236 -0.57 -0.33 18.34
CA ALA A 236 -1.46 0.10 17.27
C ALA A 236 -1.21 -0.67 15.96
N ILE A 237 0.06 -0.81 15.56
CA ILE A 237 0.49 -1.54 14.36
C ILE A 237 0.06 -3.01 14.45
N GLY A 238 0.30 -3.66 15.58
CA GLY A 238 -0.10 -5.05 15.80
C GLY A 238 -1.62 -5.25 15.72
N PHE A 239 -2.41 -4.28 16.18
CA PHE A 239 -3.87 -4.32 16.02
C PHE A 239 -4.29 -4.18 14.55
N ILE A 240 -3.71 -3.23 13.82
CA ILE A 240 -3.99 -3.04 12.39
C ILE A 240 -3.62 -4.30 11.60
N ASP A 241 -2.45 -4.89 11.85
CA ASP A 241 -2.02 -6.12 11.18
C ASP A 241 -2.91 -7.32 11.54
N SER A 242 -3.37 -7.42 12.79
CA SER A 242 -4.32 -8.46 13.19
C SER A 242 -5.63 -8.39 12.39
N VAL A 243 -6.17 -7.18 12.18
CA VAL A 243 -7.40 -6.96 11.41
C VAL A 243 -7.16 -7.22 9.92
N LYS A 244 -6.05 -6.74 9.37
CA LYS A 244 -5.64 -7.00 7.99
C LYS A 244 -5.53 -8.50 7.71
N ASN A 245 -4.85 -9.24 8.60
CA ASN A 245 -4.60 -10.67 8.43
C ASN A 245 -5.88 -11.52 8.55
N SER A 246 -6.93 -11.01 9.20
CA SER A 246 -8.26 -11.64 9.20
C SER A 246 -9.14 -11.23 8.00
N GLY A 247 -8.60 -10.48 7.03
CA GLY A 247 -9.35 -9.97 5.88
C GLY A 247 -10.30 -8.82 6.21
N GLY A 248 -10.15 -8.21 7.39
CA GLY A 248 -10.98 -7.11 7.87
C GLY A 248 -10.46 -5.74 7.45
N ARG A 249 -11.19 -4.70 7.85
CA ARG A 249 -10.82 -3.29 7.65
C ARG A 249 -10.92 -2.54 8.97
N VAL A 250 -9.93 -1.69 9.24
CA VAL A 250 -9.84 -0.91 10.48
C VAL A 250 -10.01 0.58 10.21
N LEU A 251 -10.85 1.23 11.02
CA LEU A 251 -10.87 2.68 11.15
C LEU A 251 -9.95 3.09 12.30
N VAL A 252 -8.96 3.92 12.02
CA VAL A 252 -8.18 4.63 13.04
C VAL A 252 -8.75 6.05 13.18
N HIS A 253 -9.26 6.39 14.36
CA HIS A 253 -9.81 7.73 14.61
C HIS A 253 -9.30 8.34 15.90
N CYS A 254 -9.43 9.66 15.99
CA CYS A 254 -9.29 10.41 17.24
C CYS A 254 -10.47 11.38 17.33
N GLN A 255 -10.31 12.54 17.99
CA GLN A 255 -11.37 13.55 18.03
C GLN A 255 -11.67 14.13 16.64
N ALA A 256 -10.68 14.76 15.99
CA ALA A 256 -10.87 15.50 14.73
C ALA A 256 -10.31 14.76 13.49
N GLY A 257 -9.59 13.66 13.69
CA GLY A 257 -8.92 12.98 12.58
C GLY A 257 -7.77 13.80 11.96
N ILE A 258 -7.10 14.64 12.75
CA ILE A 258 -6.08 15.60 12.29
C ILE A 258 -4.68 15.20 12.77
N SER A 259 -4.51 14.95 14.07
CA SER A 259 -3.21 14.75 14.71
C SER A 259 -3.01 13.28 15.15
N ARG A 260 -3.50 12.88 16.33
CA ARG A 260 -3.30 11.52 16.91
C ARG A 260 -3.52 10.34 15.96
N SER A 261 -4.69 10.24 15.32
CA SER A 261 -4.98 9.13 14.41
C SER A 261 -4.15 9.18 13.12
N ALA A 262 -3.85 10.39 12.62
CA ALA A 262 -2.94 10.56 11.49
C ALA A 262 -1.52 10.11 11.85
N THR A 263 -1.02 10.46 13.05
CA THR A 263 0.28 9.98 13.56
C THR A 263 0.36 8.46 13.56
N ILE A 264 -0.67 7.76 14.04
CA ILE A 264 -0.71 6.30 14.02
C ILE A 264 -0.70 5.75 12.58
N CYS A 265 -1.44 6.36 11.65
CA CYS A 265 -1.42 5.95 10.25
C CYS A 265 -0.04 6.14 9.62
N LEU A 266 0.65 7.24 9.91
CA LEU A 266 2.01 7.51 9.44
C LEU A 266 3.01 6.48 10.00
N ALA A 267 2.97 6.23 11.31
CA ALA A 267 3.80 5.20 11.94
C ALA A 267 3.55 3.81 11.31
N TYR A 268 2.30 3.47 11.02
CA TYR A 268 1.96 2.23 10.33
C TYR A 268 2.58 2.14 8.93
N LEU A 269 2.50 3.21 8.14
CA LEU A 269 3.11 3.23 6.80
C LEU A 269 4.64 3.07 6.88
N ILE A 270 5.30 3.80 7.78
CA ILE A 270 6.75 3.71 8.01
C ILE A 270 7.15 2.28 8.37
N GLN A 271 6.48 1.64 9.32
CA GLN A 271 6.86 0.29 9.75
C GLN A 271 6.50 -0.81 8.75
N SER A 272 5.24 -0.83 8.31
CA SER A 272 4.72 -1.95 7.52
C SER A 272 5.11 -1.88 6.06
N HIS A 273 5.38 -0.68 5.54
CA HIS A 273 5.75 -0.47 4.13
C HIS A 273 7.15 0.14 3.94
N ARG A 274 7.88 0.42 5.03
CA ARG A 274 9.27 0.91 5.00
C ARG A 274 9.46 2.16 4.14
N VAL A 275 8.46 3.04 4.16
CA VAL A 275 8.47 4.33 3.46
C VAL A 275 8.98 5.43 4.39
N ARG A 276 9.54 6.49 3.82
CA ARG A 276 10.01 7.63 4.60
C ARG A 276 8.84 8.45 5.15
N LEU A 277 9.07 9.19 6.23
CA LEU A 277 8.02 9.99 6.89
C LEU A 277 7.48 11.09 5.97
N ASP A 278 8.33 11.76 5.20
CA ASP A 278 7.91 12.79 4.23
C ASP A 278 6.97 12.20 3.17
N GLU A 279 7.34 11.05 2.60
CA GLU A 279 6.53 10.33 1.61
C GLU A 279 5.20 9.84 2.19
N ALA A 280 5.23 9.27 3.40
CA ALA A 280 4.02 8.84 4.11
C ALA A 280 3.11 10.02 4.42
N PHE A 281 3.68 11.16 4.84
CA PHE A 281 2.94 12.38 5.15
C PHE A 281 2.21 12.89 3.92
N ASP A 282 2.92 13.06 2.80
CA ASP A 282 2.32 13.52 1.54
C ASP A 282 1.21 12.58 1.06
N PHE A 283 1.43 11.27 1.17
CA PHE A 283 0.45 10.26 0.78
C PHE A 283 -0.86 10.33 1.57
N VAL A 284 -0.78 10.51 2.90
CA VAL A 284 -1.96 10.67 3.76
C VAL A 284 -2.57 12.06 3.58
N LYS A 285 -1.76 13.11 3.40
CA LYS A 285 -2.21 14.50 3.18
C LYS A 285 -3.03 14.65 1.91
N GLN A 286 -2.64 13.96 0.83
CA GLN A 286 -3.40 13.94 -0.43
C GLN A 286 -4.81 13.33 -0.27
N ARG A 287 -4.98 12.39 0.66
CA ARG A 287 -6.28 11.73 0.95
C ARG A 287 -7.10 12.49 1.98
N ARG A 288 -6.46 13.08 2.98
CA ARG A 288 -7.08 13.94 3.99
C ARG A 288 -6.26 15.21 4.16
N GLY A 289 -6.64 16.23 3.41
CA GLY A 289 -5.94 17.53 3.34
C GLY A 289 -5.80 18.25 4.69
N VAL A 290 -6.58 17.88 5.70
CA VAL A 290 -6.54 18.51 7.04
C VAL A 290 -5.55 17.87 8.01
N ILE A 291 -4.88 16.75 7.68
CA ILE A 291 -3.94 16.16 8.64
C ILE A 291 -2.85 17.16 9.03
N SER A 292 -2.52 17.17 10.31
CA SER A 292 -1.50 18.01 10.92
C SER A 292 -1.17 17.47 12.31
N PRO A 293 -0.36 16.39 12.42
CA PRO A 293 0.22 15.97 13.69
C PRO A 293 0.88 17.15 14.41
N ASN A 294 0.73 17.21 15.74
CA ASN A 294 1.44 18.22 16.52
C ASN A 294 2.97 18.02 16.43
N PHE A 295 3.74 19.07 16.73
CA PHE A 295 5.20 19.04 16.60
C PHE A 295 5.89 17.95 17.45
N GLY A 296 5.38 17.66 18.65
CA GLY A 296 5.90 16.60 19.50
C GLY A 296 5.73 15.22 18.86
N PHE A 297 4.57 14.96 18.27
CA PHE A 297 4.31 13.73 17.52
C PHE A 297 5.14 13.63 16.25
N MET A 298 5.38 14.75 15.55
CA MET A 298 6.26 14.76 14.38
C MET A 298 7.71 14.40 14.75
N GLY A 299 8.22 14.93 15.87
CA GLY A 299 9.54 14.55 16.39
C GLY A 299 9.64 13.06 16.75
N GLN A 300 8.59 12.52 17.37
CA GLN A 300 8.51 11.09 17.69
C GLN A 300 8.45 10.21 16.43
N LEU A 301 7.76 10.65 15.37
CA LEU A 301 7.73 9.95 14.08
C LEU A 301 9.11 9.94 13.40
N LEU A 302 9.86 11.05 13.43
CA LEU A 302 11.22 11.11 12.89
C LEU A 302 12.18 10.15 13.62
N GLN A 303 12.07 10.09 14.95
CA GLN A 303 12.84 9.15 15.74
C GLN A 303 12.48 7.70 15.40
N PHE A 304 11.18 7.42 15.26
CA PHE A 304 10.67 6.10 14.89
C PHE A 304 11.10 5.68 13.48
N GLU A 305 11.05 6.58 12.50
CA GLU A 305 11.58 6.35 11.15
C GLU A 305 13.05 5.92 11.20
N THR A 306 13.88 6.63 11.97
CA THR A 306 15.29 6.29 12.13
C THR A 306 15.45 4.87 12.70
N GLN A 307 14.66 4.51 13.71
CA GLN A 307 14.70 3.16 14.31
C GLN A 307 14.26 2.06 13.34
N VAL A 308 13.26 2.34 12.49
CA VAL A 308 12.68 1.37 11.57
C VAL A 308 13.46 1.24 10.27
N LEU A 309 14.00 2.31 9.71
CA LEU A 309 14.63 2.28 8.39
C LEU A 309 16.15 2.05 8.43
N CYS A 310 16.81 2.40 9.53
CA CYS A 310 18.25 2.19 9.69
C CYS A 310 18.64 0.81 10.23
N HIS A 311 17.67 -0.02 10.65
CA HIS A 311 17.87 -1.37 11.19
C HIS A 311 17.09 -2.44 10.39
#